data_AF-A0A1F7BKZ8-F1
#
_entry.id   AF-A0A1F7BKZ8-F1
#
_cell.length_a   1.000
_cell.length_b   1.000
_cell.length_c   1.000
_cell.angle_alpha   90.00
_cell.angle_beta   90.00
_cell.angle_gamma   90.00
#
_symmetry.space_group_name_H-M   'P 1'
#
loop_
_entity.id
_entity.type
_entity.pdbx_description
1 polymer ?
#
loop_
_entity_poly.entity_id
_entity_poly.type
_entity_poly.pdbx_seq_one_letter_code
_entity_poly.pdbx_strand_id
1 'polypeptide(L)' 'MSHPSSSWRPAFLALRLAWSMGFIIALPAFLFGFAGAYLDTVLMTSPLFLFLGLSFALVLSFLGIKRKVREINAQD' A
#
# COMPACT_ATOMS: atom_id res chain seq x y z
N MET A 1 0.70 -28.63 -33.03
CA MET A 1 1.92 -28.01 -32.49
C MET A 1 1.50 -26.84 -31.60
N SER A 2 1.58 -27.01 -30.28
CA SER A 2 1.28 -25.96 -29.30
C SER A 2 2.55 -25.15 -29.05
N HIS A 3 2.63 -23.93 -29.58
CA HIS A 3 3.66 -22.98 -29.18
C HIS A 3 3.33 -22.48 -27.77
N PRO A 4 4.18 -22.72 -26.74
CA PRO A 4 4.09 -21.95 -25.51
C PRO A 4 4.58 -20.54 -25.83
N SER A 5 3.68 -19.65 -26.26
CA SER A 5 4.01 -18.23 -26.31
C SER A 5 4.22 -17.78 -24.87
N SER A 6 5.49 -17.62 -24.50
CA SER A 6 5.88 -17.02 -23.23
C SER A 6 5.49 -15.54 -23.25
N SER A 7 4.19 -15.28 -23.09
CA SER A 7 3.65 -13.94 -22.98
C SER A 7 3.91 -13.46 -21.56
N TRP A 8 5.16 -13.11 -21.27
CA TRP A 8 5.58 -12.51 -20.00
C TRP A 8 4.98 -11.11 -19.78
N ARG A 9 4.39 -10.52 -20.83
CA ARG A 9 3.78 -9.18 -20.83
C ARG A 9 2.69 -9.01 -19.75
N PRO A 10 1.65 -9.86 -19.65
CA PRO A 10 0.66 -9.79 -18.57
C PRO A 10 1.28 -9.91 -17.18
N ALA A 11 2.25 -10.81 -16.99
CA ALA A 11 2.93 -10.96 -15.71
C ALA A 11 3.69 -9.69 -15.31
N PHE A 12 4.38 -9.05 -16.26
CA PHE A 12 5.09 -7.79 -16.01
C PHE A 12 4.13 -6.62 -15.72
N LEU A 13 2.99 -6.54 -16.41
CA LEU A 13 1.95 -5.55 -16.14
C LEU A 13 1.34 -5.72 -14.75
N ALA A 14 1.01 -6.96 -14.38
CA ALA A 14 0.51 -7.29 -13.04
C ALA A 14 1.53 -6.95 -11.97
N LEU A 15 2.82 -7.24 -12.20
CA LEU A 15 3.90 -6.89 -11.28
C LEU A 15 4.04 -5.37 -11.12
N ARG A 16 3.99 -4.60 -12.22
CA ARG A 16 4.04 -3.13 -12.17
C ARG A 16 2.88 -2.56 -11.36
N LEU A 17 1.69 -3.12 -11.53
CA LEU A 17 0.49 -2.74 -10.77
C LEU A 17 0.67 -3.06 -9.28
N ALA A 18 1.05 -4.30 -8.97
CA ALA A 18 1.32 -4.75 -7.60
C ALA A 18 2.38 -3.89 -6.92
N TRP A 19 3.44 -3.52 -7.65
CA TRP A 19 4.48 -2.61 -7.17
C TRP A 19 3.92 -1.25 -6.79
N SER A 20 3.10 -0.64 -7.66
CA SER A 20 2.49 0.66 -7.37
C SER A 20 1.55 0.62 -6.16
N MET A 21 0.74 -0.43 -6.02
CA MET A 21 -0.16 -0.62 -4.88
C MET A 21 0.62 -0.87 -3.59
N GLY A 22 1.71 -1.65 -3.69
CA GLY A 22 2.63 -1.91 -2.58
C GLY A 22 3.17 -0.61 -1.98
N PHE A 23 3.60 0.34 -2.81
CA PHE A 23 4.05 1.65 -2.33
C PHE A 23 2.94 2.48 -1.66
N ILE A 24 1.72 2.46 -2.20
CA ILE A 24 0.56 3.16 -1.61
C ILE A 24 0.23 2.63 -0.21
N ILE A 25 0.52 1.35 0.06
CA ILE A 25 0.28 0.72 1.38
C ILE A 25 1.48 0.86 2.30
N ALA A 26 2.67 0.55 1.80
CA ALA A 26 3.90 0.50 2.59
C ALA A 26 4.29 1.88 3.11
N LEU A 27 4.13 2.94 2.31
CA LEU A 27 4.55 4.28 2.69
C LEU A 27 3.75 4.82 3.90
N PRO A 28 2.39 4.82 3.92
CA PRO A 28 1.64 5.21 5.11
C PRO A 28 1.87 4.28 6.30
N ALA A 29 1.89 2.95 6.08
CA ALA A 29 2.06 1.99 7.17
C ALA A 29 3.42 2.15 7.86
N PHE A 30 4.48 2.34 7.09
CA PHE A 30 5.82 2.61 7.63
C PHE A 30 5.85 3.96 8.34
N LEU A 31 5.38 5.02 7.69
CA LEU A 31 5.45 6.37 8.26
C LEU A 31 4.64 6.49 9.57
N PHE A 32 3.37 6.11 9.56
CA PHE A 32 2.50 6.26 10.73
C PHE A 32 2.67 5.15 11.76
N GLY A 33 2.98 3.92 11.34
CA GLY A 33 3.27 2.83 12.26
C GLY A 33 4.58 3.07 13.03
N PHE A 34 5.64 3.47 12.33
CA PHE A 34 6.91 3.81 12.96
C PHE A 34 6.82 5.08 13.79
N ALA A 35 6.18 6.14 13.27
CA ALA A 35 5.98 7.38 14.03
C ALA A 35 5.13 7.15 15.28
N GLY A 36 4.07 6.34 15.18
CA GLY A 36 3.22 5.99 16.33
C GLY A 36 3.99 5.20 17.38
N ALA A 37 4.74 4.18 16.97
CA ALA A 37 5.59 3.39 17.86
C ALA A 37 6.67 4.25 18.54
N TYR A 38 7.30 5.15 17.79
CA TYR A 38 8.30 6.08 18.32
C TYR A 38 7.69 7.06 19.32
N LEU A 39 6.47 7.55 19.06
CA LEU A 39 5.81 8.47 19.98
C LEU A 39 5.35 7.78 21.27
N ASP A 40 4.89 6.53 21.16
CA ASP A 40 4.53 5.71 22.32
C ASP A 40 5.74 5.49 23.26
N THR A 41 6.95 5.28 22.70
CA THR A 41 8.17 5.11 23.53
C THR A 41 8.63 6.40 24.17
N VAL A 42 8.51 7.54 23.49
CA VAL A 42 8.91 8.85 24.02
C VAL A 42 7.95 9.33 25.11
N LEU A 43 6.65 9.11 24.95
CA LEU A 43 5.63 9.57 25.89
C LEU A 43 5.32 8.56 27.01
N MET A 44 5.99 7.39 27.01
CA MET A 44 5.71 6.27 27.91
C MET A 44 4.22 5.90 27.98
N THR A 45 3.53 6.01 26.84
CA THR A 45 2.13 5.62 26.73
C THR A 45 2.02 4.12 26.43
N SER A 46 0.88 3.54 26.80
CA SER A 46 0.45 2.27 26.19
C SER A 46 0.40 2.44 24.66
N PRO A 47 0.47 1.36 23.85
CA PRO A 47 0.68 1.42 22.39
C PRO A 47 -0.50 2.01 21.57
N LEU A 48 -1.04 3.13 22.03
CA LEU A 48 -2.22 3.80 21.52
C LEU A 48 -1.88 4.59 20.27
N PHE A 49 -0.72 5.26 20.23
CA PHE A 49 -0.30 6.01 19.05
C PHE A 49 0.06 5.08 17.89
N LEU A 50 0.59 3.89 18.17
CA LEU A 50 0.78 2.84 17.18
C LEU A 50 -0.55 2.41 16.57
N PHE A 51 -1.58 2.10 17.38
CA PHE A 51 -2.88 1.69 16.86
C PHE A 51 -3.59 2.81 16.10
N LEU A 52 -3.53 4.05 16.58
CA LEU A 52 -4.05 5.23 15.88
C LEU A 52 -3.31 5.44 14.55
N GLY A 53 -1.98 5.39 14.56
CA GLY A 53 -1.14 5.54 13.37
C GLY A 53 -1.42 4.45 12.34
N LEU A 54 -1.53 3.19 12.76
CA LEU A 54 -1.87 2.07 11.89
C LEU A 54 -3.29 2.22 11.31
N SER A 55 -4.26 2.65 12.12
CA SER A 55 -5.62 2.92 11.66
C SER A 55 -5.64 4.04 10.61
N PHE A 56 -4.88 5.10 10.83
CA PHE A 56 -4.74 6.20 9.87
C PHE A 56 -4.05 5.75 8.57
N ALA A 57 -3.00 4.94 8.69
CA ALA A 57 -2.33 4.33 7.54
C ALA A 57 -3.32 3.50 6.70
N LEU A 58 -4.13 2.65 7.33
CA LEU A 58 -5.13 1.84 6.64
C LEU A 58 -6.14 2.69 5.87
N VAL A 59 -6.65 3.76 6.49
CA VAL A 59 -7.60 4.68 5.82
C VAL A 59 -6.94 5.36 4.62
N LEU A 60 -5.73 5.89 4.78
CA LEU A 60 -5.01 6.55 3.69
C LEU A 60 -4.66 5.59 2.55
N SER A 61 -4.22 4.38 2.88
CA SER A 61 -3.95 3.33 1.90
C SER A 61 -5.22 2.94 1.16
N PHE A 62 -6.36 2.78 1.83
CA PHE A 62 -7.65 2.52 1.19
C PHE A 62 -8.04 3.64 0.21
N LEU A 63 -7.92 4.89 0.63
CA LEU A 63 -8.19 6.05 -0.25
C LEU A 63 -7.25 6.09 -1.46
N GLY A 64 -5.96 5.80 -1.25
CA GLY A 64 -4.96 5.73 -2.30
C GLY A 64 -5.25 4.64 -3.33
N ILE A 65 -5.56 3.43 -2.86
CA ILE A 65 -5.94 2.30 -3.73
C ILE A 65 -7.22 2.63 -4.48
N LYS A 66 -8.25 3.17 -3.81
CA LYS A 66 -9.51 3.55 -4.45
C LYS A 66 -9.31 4.58 -5.57
N ARG A 67 -8.45 5.57 -5.36
CA ARG A 67 -8.04 6.53 -6.40
C ARG A 67 -7.34 5.81 -7.55
N LYS A 68 -6.40 4.92 -7.24
CA LYS A 68 -5.62 4.22 -8.26
C LYS A 68 -6.47 3.28 -9.13
N VAL A 69 -7.42 2.57 -8.54
CA VAL A 69 -8.39 1.74 -9.26
C VAL A 69 -9.27 2.61 -10.16
N ARG A 70 -9.72 3.78 -9.69
CA ARG A 70 -10.49 4.71 -10.52
C ARG A 70 -9.70 5.22 -11.72
N GLU A 71 -8.42 5.54 -11.54
CA GLU A 71 -7.54 5.97 -12.64
C GLU A 71 -7.42 4.91 -13.73
N ILE A 72 -7.29 3.64 -13.34
CA ILE A 72 -7.18 2.52 -14.29
C ILE A 72 -8.48 2.36 -15.06
N ASN A 73 -9.62 2.32 -14.36
CA ASN A 73 -10.93 2.18 -15.00
C ASN A 73 -11.36 3.39 -15.85
N ALA A 74 -10.72 4.56 -15.67
CA ALA A 74 -11.00 5.74 -16.48
C ALA A 74 -10.13 5.83 -17.74
N GLN A 75 -9.15 4.94 -17.90
CA GLN A 75 -8.28 4.84 -19.08
C GLN A 75 -8.73 3.77 -20.08
N ASP A 76 -9.71 2.94 -19.72
CA ASP A 76 -10.44 2.01 -20.59
C ASP A 76 -11.73 2.65 -21.10
#